data_AF-A0A645BQ81-F1
#
_entry.id   AF-A0A645BQ81-F1
#
_cell.length_a   1.000
_cell.length_b   1.000
_cell.length_c   1.000
_cell.angle_alpha   90.00
_cell.angle_beta   90.00
_cell.angle_gamma   90.00
#
_symmetry.space_group_name_H-M   'P 1'
#
loop_
_entity.id
_entity.type
_entity.pdbx_description
1 polymer ?
#
loop_
_entity_poly.entity_id
_entity_poly.type
_entity_poly.pdbx_seq_one_letter_code
_entity_poly.pdbx_strand_id
1 'polypeptide(L)' 'MADSRGLSKDSVVLLEQVRTLDKRRLREHMGHVDEQVMEKIDTAIAVSFGLQHDQLV' A
#
# COMPACT_ATOMS: atom_id res chain seq x y z
N MET A 1 -1.67 14.75 -18.18
CA MET A 1 -1.85 15.16 -16.77
C MET A 1 -1.65 13.90 -15.95
N ALA A 2 -0.46 13.73 -15.36
CA ALA A 2 -0.24 12.61 -14.44
C ALA A 2 -1.05 12.95 -13.19
N ASP A 3 -2.12 12.19 -12.98
CA ASP A 3 -2.94 12.32 -11.80
C ASP A 3 -2.05 12.17 -10.56
N SER A 4 -2.41 12.83 -9.46
CA SER A 4 -1.63 13.14 -8.23
C SER A 4 -0.93 11.98 -7.49
N ARG A 5 -0.85 10.78 -8.08
CA ARG A 5 -0.56 9.49 -7.44
C ARG A 5 0.68 8.77 -7.99
N GLY A 6 1.43 9.40 -8.91
CA GLY A 6 2.73 8.88 -9.41
C GLY A 6 2.66 7.79 -10.50
N LEU A 7 1.46 7.38 -10.92
CA LEU A 7 1.25 6.36 -11.96
C LEU A 7 0.55 6.96 -13.18
N SER A 8 0.92 6.47 -14.37
CA SER A 8 0.39 6.97 -15.66
C SER A 8 -0.97 6.38 -16.05
N LYS A 9 -1.43 5.36 -15.31
CA LYS A 9 -2.68 4.62 -15.56
C LYS A 9 -3.38 4.32 -14.24
N ASP A 10 -4.70 4.18 -14.31
CA ASP A 10 -5.48 3.63 -13.20
C ASP A 10 -4.93 2.26 -12.81
N SER A 11 -4.75 2.07 -11.51
CA SER A 11 -4.02 0.94 -10.93
C SER A 11 -4.71 0.48 -9.65
N VAL A 12 -4.45 -0.76 -9.26
CA VAL A 12 -4.99 -1.39 -8.05
C VAL A 12 -3.85 -1.94 -7.18
N VAL A 13 -4.04 -1.92 -5.86
CA VAL A 13 -3.10 -2.53 -4.90
C VAL A 13 -3.60 -3.92 -4.53
N LEU A 14 -2.75 -4.94 -4.70
CA LEU A 14 -3.06 -6.34 -4.45
C LEU A 14 -2.46 -6.79 -3.12
N LEU A 15 -3.26 -6.71 -2.04
CA LEU A 15 -2.81 -7.01 -0.68
C LEU A 15 -2.62 -8.51 -0.43
N GLU A 16 -3.18 -9.36 -1.29
CA GLU A 16 -2.92 -10.80 -1.30
C GLU A 16 -1.53 -11.16 -1.86
N GLN A 17 -0.85 -10.20 -2.51
CA GLN A 17 0.45 -10.41 -3.16
C GLN A 17 1.61 -9.69 -2.44
N VAL A 18 1.43 -9.29 -1.18
CA VAL A 18 2.45 -8.60 -0.41
C VAL A 18 3.71 -9.48 -0.23
N ARG A 19 4.88 -8.88 -0.42
CA ARG A 19 6.19 -9.54 -0.25
C ARG A 19 7.16 -8.62 0.49
N THR A 20 7.94 -9.21 1.40
CA THR A 20 9.10 -8.52 1.98
C THR A 20 10.19 -8.35 0.92
N LEU A 21 10.68 -7.12 0.77
CA LEU A 21 11.75 -6.77 -0.17
C LEU A 21 12.95 -6.22 0.59
N ASP A 22 14.15 -6.66 0.19
CA ASP A 22 15.39 -6.00 0.61
C ASP A 22 15.52 -4.61 -0.03
N LYS A 23 16.06 -3.63 0.70
CA LYS A 23 16.19 -2.23 0.24
C LYS A 23 17.00 -2.09 -1.05
N ARG A 24 17.95 -2.99 -1.33
CA ARG A 24 18.76 -2.97 -2.55
C ARG A 24 17.96 -3.30 -3.81
N ARG A 25 16.75 -3.85 -3.68
CA ARG A 25 15.84 -4.15 -4.79
C ARG A 25 14.96 -2.97 -5.20
N LEU A 26 14.87 -1.93 -4.35
CA LEU A 26 14.12 -0.72 -4.66
C LEU A 26 14.87 0.09 -5.73
N ARG A 27 14.11 0.64 -6.69
CA ARG A 27 14.63 1.51 -7.76
C ARG A 27 14.28 2.97 -7.45
N GLU A 28 14.02 3.76 -8.47
CA GLU A 28 13.54 5.13 -8.37
C GLU A 28 12.18 5.23 -7.65
N HIS A 29 12.01 6.32 -6.91
CA HIS A 29 10.77 6.62 -6.21
C HIS A 29 9.72 7.12 -7.22
N MET A 30 8.67 6.33 -7.44
CA MET A 30 7.62 6.64 -8.42
C MET A 30 6.64 7.74 -7.94
N GLY A 31 6.47 7.89 -6.64
CA GLY A 31 5.50 8.81 -6.05
C GLY A 31 5.04 8.33 -4.68
N HIS A 32 4.06 9.05 -4.14
CA HIS A 32 3.41 8.73 -2.88
C HIS A 32 1.90 8.65 -3.08
N VAL A 33 1.25 7.85 -2.26
CA VAL A 33 -0.20 7.70 -2.24
C VAL A 33 -0.73 8.56 -1.10
N ASP A 34 -1.90 9.19 -1.28
CA ASP A 34 -2.49 10.02 -0.22
C ASP A 34 -2.81 9.21 1.07
N GLU A 35 -2.96 9.95 2.17
CA GLU A 35 -3.20 9.38 3.49
C GLU A 35 -4.54 8.61 3.56
N GLN A 36 -5.57 9.11 2.86
CA GLN A 36 -6.89 8.46 2.82
C GLN A 36 -6.87 7.07 2.17
N VAL A 37 -6.03 6.89 1.14
CA VAL A 37 -5.83 5.57 0.53
C VAL A 37 -4.94 4.71 1.41
N MET A 38 -3.95 5.27 2.11
CA MET A 38 -3.16 4.52 3.09
C MET A 38 -4.02 3.95 4.23
N GLU A 39 -4.98 4.72 4.76
CA GLU A 39 -5.94 4.21 5.77
C GLU A 39 -6.78 3.03 5.25
N LYS A 40 -7.18 3.08 3.98
CA LYS A 40 -7.90 1.97 3.32
C LYS A 40 -7.01 0.74 3.18
N ILE A 41 -5.73 0.94 2.86
CA ILE A 41 -4.73 -0.13 2.76
C ILE A 41 -4.54 -0.78 4.14
N ASP A 42 -4.41 0.00 5.22
CA ASP A 42 -4.24 -0.52 6.58
C ASP A 42 -5.44 -1.36 7.03
N THR A 43 -6.65 -0.90 6.73
CA THR A 43 -7.87 -1.67 7.04
C THR A 43 -7.92 -2.97 6.22
N ALA A 44 -7.64 -2.90 4.92
CA ALA A 44 -7.75 -4.05 4.03
C ALA A 44 -6.61 -5.08 4.25
N ILE A 45 -5.42 -4.64 4.67
CA ILE A 45 -4.30 -5.55 4.97
C ILE A 45 -4.56 -6.28 6.28
N ALA A 46 -5.17 -5.62 7.28
CA ALA A 46 -5.60 -6.29 8.50
C ALA A 46 -6.57 -7.44 8.20
N VAL A 47 -7.54 -7.23 7.32
CA VAL A 47 -8.45 -8.30 6.84
C VAL A 47 -7.68 -9.39 6.09
N SER A 48 -6.81 -9.01 5.15
CA SER A 48 -6.06 -9.95 4.30
C SER A 48 -5.12 -10.86 5.09
N PHE A 49 -4.54 -10.35 6.17
CA PHE A 49 -3.61 -11.07 7.05
C PHE A 49 -4.27 -11.63 8.32
N GLY A 50 -5.58 -11.42 8.51
CA GLY A 50 -6.28 -11.83 9.72
C GLY A 50 -5.82 -11.13 11.00
N LEU A 51 -5.25 -9.92 10.88
CA LEU A 51 -4.85 -9.11 12.02
C LEU A 51 -6.12 -8.56 12.67
N GLN A 52 -6.38 -8.97 13.92
CA GLN A 52 -7.48 -8.38 14.70
C GLN A 52 -7.15 -6.91 14.96
N HIS A 53 -8.17 -6.05 14.93
CA HIS A 53 -8.09 -4.70 15.54
C HIS A 53 -8.07 -4.86 17.07
N ASP A 54 -7.18 -5.70 17.60
CA ASP A 54 -6.97 -5.72 19.03
C ASP A 54 -6.16 -4.45 19.30
N GLN A 55 -6.78 -3.54 20.04
CA GLN A 55 -6.10 -2.41 20.63
C GLN A 55 -4.79 -2.94 21.22
N LEU A 56 -3.69 -2.24 20.99
CA LEU A 56 -2.53 -2.34 21.87
C LEU A 56 -3.05 -2.18 23.31
N VAL A 57 -3.22 -3.30 24.01
CA VAL A 57 -3.28 -3.40 25.47
C VAL A 57 -1.88 -3.65 25.98
#